data_AF-N1RD20-F1
#
_entry.id   AF-N1RD20-F1
#
_cell.length_a   1.000
_cell.length_b   1.000
_cell.length_c   1.000
_cell.angle_alpha   90.00
_cell.angle_beta   90.00
_cell.angle_gamma   90.00
#
_symmetry.space_group_name_H-M   'P 1'
#
loop_
_entity.id
_entity.type
_entity.pdbx_description
1 polymer ?
#
loop_
_entity_poly.entity_id
_entity_poly.type
_entity_poly.pdbx_seq_one_letter_code
_entity_poly.pdbx_strand_id
1 'polypeptide(L)'
;MVLSRPDWIDFSNPRNQVATRFIFDRSPGNEEQFHKFFHQLLLSLELELRIQSDQHSDWAKEKLTSQIPPSIQWNLALARRWQDFVRVDDVGKTPEEILLRYKLKKRQIRMLRRFAQMMRWPNLADTLDNMKQKDSELALDEVSSDAFAFFSGLVLPGQTFPFLIMNTLLDLDPDSATDNLALLSHMHPHCGFQYKNSYTYWSATSIVGKVLAPTCHAVAGWIGPARPTKDLDPTQIARIRSRKPIQRMSPQDVESMAERSDPLGPAADSYPVEDYQPVRPKGGPEDAIDTVRIELLSLKPADGPGDAPTAAGLSRLFDATVQFAIDGVSWPLKLMYDVSFVAAWPCSDGPHPLFFDYVYTSIRVDSIVGVRDWGGLYGGPQLHSVRSSPGPGMMRGPYRDMFSQSFNHNHAPLNGFMQTGALEEEDENDDEKVLVVEAFGVRDNEVLARAWCSHWGLSAVVADVRRTCMACAIREAYAATLTVVILVEGQEYPNNE
;
A
#
# COMPACT_ATOMS: atom_id res chain seq x y z
N MET A 1 0.22 -17.19 -34.63
CA MET A 1 -0.68 -16.11 -34.17
C MET A 1 -0.08 -14.79 -34.64
N VAL A 2 -0.81 -13.92 -35.35
CA VAL A 2 -0.19 -12.69 -35.92
C VAL A 2 0.29 -11.74 -34.82
N LEU A 3 -0.44 -11.63 -33.72
CA LEU A 3 -0.09 -10.83 -32.54
C LEU A 3 0.98 -11.45 -31.64
N SER A 4 1.47 -12.67 -31.94
CA SER A 4 2.54 -13.32 -31.17
C SER A 4 3.93 -13.13 -31.79
N ARG A 5 4.07 -12.24 -32.78
CA ARG A 5 5.38 -11.98 -33.40
C ARG A 5 6.29 -11.23 -32.42
N PRO A 6 7.59 -11.55 -32.37
CA PRO A 6 8.52 -10.98 -31.41
C PRO A 6 8.87 -9.52 -31.69
N ASP A 7 8.60 -9.03 -32.89
CA ASP A 7 8.82 -7.64 -33.26
C ASP A 7 7.77 -6.71 -32.64
N TRP A 8 6.61 -7.19 -32.17
CA TRP A 8 5.59 -6.32 -31.59
C TRP A 8 6.01 -5.62 -30.30
N ILE A 9 5.35 -4.50 -30.00
CA ILE A 9 5.52 -3.78 -28.73
C ILE A 9 4.94 -4.65 -27.62
N ASP A 10 5.78 -5.12 -26.72
CA ASP A 10 5.34 -5.95 -25.60
C ASP A 10 4.86 -5.07 -24.44
N PHE A 11 3.55 -4.87 -24.34
CA PHE A 11 2.92 -4.12 -23.24
C PHE A 11 2.88 -4.90 -21.91
N SER A 12 3.26 -6.18 -21.89
CA SER A 12 3.48 -6.90 -20.63
C SER A 12 4.72 -6.42 -19.89
N ASN A 13 5.66 -5.80 -20.62
CA ASN A 13 6.82 -5.13 -20.04
C ASN A 13 6.40 -3.77 -19.45
N PRO A 14 6.60 -3.51 -18.14
CA PRO A 14 6.24 -2.26 -17.50
C PRO A 14 6.79 -0.99 -18.18
N ARG A 15 7.95 -1.08 -18.86
CA ARG A 15 8.55 0.05 -19.58
C ARG A 15 7.71 0.56 -20.75
N ASN A 16 6.86 -0.31 -21.30
CA ASN A 16 6.01 0.00 -22.45
C ASN A 16 4.57 0.35 -22.04
N GLN A 17 4.24 0.32 -20.73
CA GLN A 17 2.86 0.49 -20.27
C GLN A 17 2.31 1.93 -20.41
N VAL A 18 3.18 2.90 -20.69
CA VAL A 18 2.78 4.23 -21.17
C VAL A 18 2.62 4.14 -22.70
N ALA A 19 1.47 3.61 -23.14
CA ALA A 19 1.22 3.30 -24.55
C ALA A 19 1.29 4.53 -25.47
N THR A 20 0.93 5.70 -24.96
CA THR A 20 0.99 6.98 -25.70
C THR A 20 2.40 7.40 -26.07
N ARG A 21 3.45 6.90 -25.41
CA ARG A 21 4.84 7.16 -25.78
C ARG A 21 5.15 6.76 -27.24
N PHE A 22 4.47 5.74 -27.76
CA PHE A 22 4.65 5.24 -29.12
C PHE A 22 3.94 6.08 -30.19
N ILE A 23 3.09 7.02 -29.79
CA ILE A 23 2.28 7.86 -30.68
C ILE A 23 2.33 9.36 -30.32
N PHE A 24 3.14 9.73 -29.34
CA PHE A 24 3.29 11.10 -28.86
C PHE A 24 4.19 11.91 -29.81
N ASP A 25 5.39 11.43 -30.11
CA ASP A 25 6.26 12.05 -31.10
C ASP A 25 5.84 11.63 -32.51
N ARG A 26 5.34 12.61 -33.27
CA ARG A 26 4.84 12.44 -34.65
C ARG A 26 5.87 12.85 -35.70
N SER A 27 7.10 13.16 -35.30
CA SER A 27 8.17 13.55 -36.22
C SER A 27 8.56 12.42 -37.17
N PRO A 28 9.12 12.73 -38.37
CA PRO A 28 9.50 11.72 -39.36
C PRO A 28 10.46 10.64 -38.85
N GLY A 29 11.25 10.94 -37.81
CA GLY A 29 12.18 9.97 -37.21
C GLY A 29 11.50 8.82 -36.45
N ASN A 30 10.25 8.99 -36.03
CA ASN A 30 9.48 8.02 -35.25
C ASN A 30 8.31 7.40 -36.02
N GLU A 31 8.23 7.64 -37.33
CA GLU A 31 7.13 7.19 -38.19
C GLU A 31 6.98 5.65 -38.20
N GLU A 32 8.09 4.90 -38.20
CA GLU A 32 8.05 3.43 -38.16
C GLU A 32 7.39 2.92 -36.87
N GLN A 33 7.74 3.51 -35.73
CA GLN A 33 7.20 3.13 -34.42
C GLN A 33 5.71 3.48 -34.33
N PHE A 34 5.32 4.63 -34.89
CA PHE A 34 3.94 5.06 -35.00
C PHE A 34 3.09 4.07 -35.82
N HIS A 35 3.52 3.75 -37.04
CA HIS A 35 2.80 2.78 -37.91
C HIS A 35 2.72 1.40 -37.26
N LYS A 36 3.80 0.96 -36.62
CA LYS A 36 3.85 -0.31 -35.91
C LYS A 36 2.84 -0.37 -34.76
N PHE A 37 2.71 0.70 -33.98
CA PHE A 37 1.71 0.79 -32.91
C PHE A 37 0.28 0.65 -33.46
N PHE A 38 -0.06 1.42 -34.49
CA PHE A 38 -1.41 1.39 -35.07
C PHE A 38 -1.73 0.06 -35.77
N HIS A 39 -0.75 -0.56 -36.42
CA HIS A 39 -0.90 -1.89 -37.00
C HIS A 39 -1.19 -2.94 -35.92
N GLN A 40 -0.39 -2.94 -34.85
CA GLN A 40 -0.61 -3.84 -33.71
C GLN A 40 -1.98 -3.60 -33.07
N LEU A 41 -2.37 -2.34 -32.89
CA LEU A 41 -3.66 -1.94 -32.34
C LEU A 41 -4.83 -2.41 -33.22
N LEU A 42 -4.74 -2.24 -34.54
CA LEU A 42 -5.78 -2.67 -35.49
C LEU A 42 -6.04 -4.18 -35.40
N LEU A 43 -4.97 -4.98 -35.37
CA LEU A 43 -5.06 -6.43 -35.20
C LEU A 43 -5.64 -6.81 -33.83
N SER A 44 -5.32 -6.03 -32.79
CA SER A 44 -5.82 -6.25 -31.43
C SER A 44 -7.31 -5.90 -31.31
N LEU A 45 -7.76 -4.82 -31.95
CA LEU A 45 -9.17 -4.45 -32.05
C LEU A 45 -9.99 -5.51 -32.78
N GLU A 46 -9.46 -6.05 -33.87
CA GLU A 46 -10.11 -7.11 -34.62
C GLU A 46 -10.27 -8.38 -33.79
N LEU A 47 -9.20 -8.79 -33.09
CA LEU A 47 -9.25 -9.95 -32.20
C LEU A 47 -10.23 -9.73 -31.05
N GLU A 48 -10.22 -8.55 -30.43
CA GLU A 48 -11.15 -8.22 -29.34
C GLU A 48 -12.61 -8.27 -29.81
N LEU A 49 -12.93 -7.70 -30.97
CA LEU A 49 -14.28 -7.75 -31.55
C LEU A 49 -14.72 -9.19 -31.84
N ARG A 50 -13.81 -10.07 -32.30
CA ARG A 50 -14.10 -11.49 -32.49
C ARG A 50 -14.38 -12.20 -31.18
N ILE A 51 -13.54 -11.99 -30.16
CA ILE A 51 -13.72 -12.60 -28.83
C ILE A 51 -15.05 -12.14 -28.22
N GLN A 52 -15.40 -10.87 -28.36
CA GLN A 52 -16.61 -10.30 -27.77
C GLN A 52 -17.89 -10.53 -28.58
N SER A 53 -17.81 -11.21 -29.72
CA SER A 53 -18.99 -11.53 -30.54
C SER A 53 -20.10 -12.18 -29.71
N ASP A 54 -21.35 -11.78 -29.95
CA ASP A 54 -22.55 -12.33 -29.30
C ASP A 54 -22.78 -13.82 -29.61
N GLN A 55 -22.03 -14.37 -30.57
CA GLN A 55 -22.05 -15.80 -30.91
C GLN A 55 -21.35 -16.68 -29.85
N HIS A 56 -20.58 -16.07 -28.93
CA HIS A 56 -19.83 -16.79 -27.91
C HIS A 56 -20.47 -16.62 -26.52
N SER A 57 -20.65 -17.74 -25.81
CA SER A 57 -21.06 -17.71 -24.39
C SER A 57 -19.97 -17.10 -23.50
N ASP A 58 -20.35 -16.47 -22.39
CA ASP A 58 -19.41 -15.86 -21.44
C ASP A 58 -18.35 -16.84 -20.92
N TRP A 59 -18.75 -18.08 -20.62
CA TRP A 59 -17.81 -19.14 -20.22
C TRP A 59 -16.72 -19.40 -21.28
N ALA A 60 -17.08 -19.40 -22.56
CA ALA A 60 -16.13 -19.60 -23.65
C ALA A 60 -15.17 -18.41 -23.78
N LYS A 61 -15.67 -17.19 -23.58
CA LYS A 61 -14.87 -15.96 -23.57
C LYS A 61 -13.86 -15.96 -22.42
N GLU A 62 -14.30 -16.33 -21.22
CA GLU A 62 -13.45 -16.43 -20.03
C GLU A 62 -12.38 -17.52 -20.19
N LYS A 63 -12.79 -18.71 -20.64
CA LYS A 63 -11.87 -19.82 -20.89
C LYS A 63 -10.81 -19.45 -21.92
N LEU A 64 -11.19 -18.83 -23.03
CA LEU A 64 -10.23 -18.36 -24.02
C LEU A 64 -9.28 -17.31 -23.43
N THR A 65 -9.82 -16.31 -22.73
CA THR A 65 -9.01 -15.24 -22.12
C THR A 65 -7.97 -15.80 -21.15
N SER A 66 -8.32 -16.83 -20.36
CA SER A 66 -7.39 -17.52 -19.44
C SER A 66 -6.24 -18.25 -20.13
N GLN A 67 -6.40 -18.64 -21.40
CA GLN A 67 -5.41 -19.36 -22.19
C GLN A 67 -4.55 -18.45 -23.08
N ILE A 68 -4.97 -17.19 -23.29
CA ILE A 68 -4.23 -16.22 -24.10
C ILE A 68 -2.96 -15.79 -23.36
N PRO A 69 -1.78 -15.75 -24.02
CA PRO A 69 -0.55 -15.26 -23.42
C PRO A 69 -0.66 -13.83 -22.88
N PRO A 70 0.04 -13.48 -21.78
CA PRO A 70 -0.04 -12.15 -21.18
C PRO A 70 0.21 -11.00 -22.17
N SER A 71 1.20 -11.12 -23.06
CA SER A 71 1.50 -10.09 -24.07
C SER A 71 0.29 -9.75 -24.95
N ILE A 72 -0.52 -10.75 -25.31
CA ILE A 72 -1.74 -10.56 -26.09
C ILE A 72 -2.88 -10.05 -25.18
N GLN A 73 -2.98 -10.49 -23.93
CA GLN A 73 -3.96 -9.95 -22.98
C GLN A 73 -3.80 -8.43 -22.79
N TRP A 74 -2.55 -7.94 -22.70
CA TRP A 74 -2.28 -6.49 -22.63
C TRP A 74 -2.64 -5.74 -23.91
N ASN A 75 -2.42 -6.36 -25.07
CA ASN A 75 -2.90 -5.81 -26.35
C ASN A 75 -4.42 -5.67 -26.38
N LEU A 76 -5.15 -6.68 -25.92
CA LEU A 76 -6.61 -6.65 -25.80
C LEU A 76 -7.08 -5.57 -24.81
N ALA A 77 -6.38 -5.42 -23.67
CA ALA A 77 -6.67 -4.36 -22.71
C ALA A 77 -6.50 -2.96 -23.34
N LEU A 78 -5.43 -2.73 -24.11
CA LEU A 78 -5.22 -1.48 -24.84
C LEU A 78 -6.31 -1.25 -25.90
N ALA A 79 -6.65 -2.29 -26.67
CA ALA A 79 -7.70 -2.23 -27.69
C ALA A 79 -9.07 -1.85 -27.11
N ARG A 80 -9.44 -2.44 -25.97
CA ARG A 80 -10.66 -2.06 -25.22
C ARG A 80 -10.63 -0.58 -24.82
N ARG A 81 -9.53 -0.12 -24.21
CA ARG A 81 -9.38 1.30 -23.81
C ARG A 81 -9.49 2.24 -25.01
N TRP A 82 -8.87 1.89 -26.13
CA TRP A 82 -8.95 2.66 -27.36
C TRP A 82 -10.40 2.76 -27.87
N GLN A 83 -11.09 1.63 -28.00
CA GLN A 83 -12.48 1.56 -28.45
C GLN A 83 -13.42 2.38 -27.54
N ASP A 84 -13.22 2.26 -26.23
CA ASP A 84 -14.04 2.91 -25.22
C ASP A 84 -13.85 4.42 -25.20
N PHE A 85 -12.63 4.92 -25.37
CA PHE A 85 -12.31 6.31 -25.02
C PHE A 85 -11.76 7.18 -26.15
N VAL A 86 -11.28 6.59 -27.24
CA VAL A 86 -10.71 7.33 -28.38
C VAL A 86 -11.66 7.30 -29.57
N ARG A 87 -11.80 8.45 -30.24
CA ARG A 87 -12.44 8.60 -31.55
C ARG A 87 -11.45 9.21 -32.51
N VAL A 88 -11.41 8.68 -33.72
CA VAL A 88 -10.66 9.26 -34.84
C VAL A 88 -11.65 10.14 -35.58
N ASP A 89 -11.49 11.45 -35.48
CA ASP A 89 -12.40 12.41 -36.12
C ASP A 89 -11.92 12.75 -37.54
N ASP A 90 -10.60 12.77 -37.80
CA ASP A 90 -10.03 12.90 -39.14
C ASP A 90 -8.71 12.12 -39.29
N VAL A 91 -8.42 11.68 -40.51
CA VAL A 91 -7.20 10.94 -40.87
C VAL A 91 -6.59 11.63 -42.09
N GLY A 92 -5.49 12.35 -41.87
CA GLY A 92 -4.68 12.89 -42.96
C GLY A 92 -3.69 11.88 -43.54
N LYS A 93 -2.74 12.38 -44.34
CA LYS A 93 -1.69 11.61 -45.02
C LYS A 93 -0.47 11.37 -44.14
N THR A 94 -0.23 12.25 -43.18
CA THR A 94 0.90 12.16 -42.24
C THR A 94 0.40 11.92 -40.81
N PRO A 95 1.24 11.39 -39.90
CA PRO A 95 0.88 11.22 -38.50
C PRO A 95 0.41 12.52 -37.81
N GLU A 96 0.99 13.66 -38.18
CA GLU A 96 0.65 14.98 -37.65
C GLU A 96 -0.79 15.40 -37.96
N GLU A 97 -1.30 14.99 -39.12
CA GLU A 97 -2.66 15.34 -39.59
C GLU A 97 -3.76 14.47 -38.94
N ILE A 98 -3.42 13.51 -38.06
CA ILE A 98 -4.42 12.68 -37.38
C ILE A 98 -5.07 13.46 -36.23
N LEU A 99 -6.40 13.61 -36.32
CA LEU A 99 -7.22 14.27 -35.31
C LEU A 99 -7.94 13.24 -34.44
N LEU A 100 -7.51 13.18 -33.18
CA LEU A 100 -8.08 12.31 -32.16
C LEU A 100 -8.95 13.11 -31.19
N ARG A 101 -10.10 12.54 -30.83
CA ARG A 101 -10.99 13.07 -29.79
C ARG A 101 -11.15 12.09 -28.65
N TYR A 102 -11.03 12.61 -27.43
CA TYR A 102 -11.04 11.80 -26.20
C TYR A 102 -12.35 11.96 -25.43
N LYS A 103 -13.09 10.85 -25.27
CA LYS A 103 -14.41 10.87 -24.61
C LYS A 103 -14.33 11.24 -23.12
N LEU A 104 -13.24 10.88 -22.45
CA LEU A 104 -13.06 11.10 -21.00
C LEU A 104 -12.46 12.46 -20.63
N LYS A 105 -12.00 13.27 -21.60
CA LYS A 105 -11.24 14.51 -21.35
C LYS A 105 -11.85 15.40 -20.26
N LYS A 106 -13.14 15.73 -20.38
CA LYS A 106 -13.86 16.58 -19.41
C LYS A 106 -13.91 15.97 -18.00
N ARG A 107 -14.05 14.65 -17.89
CA ARG A 107 -14.03 13.94 -16.60
C ARG A 107 -12.61 13.97 -16.01
N GLN A 108 -11.59 13.74 -16.82
CA GLN A 108 -10.20 13.73 -16.39
C GLN A 108 -9.73 15.10 -15.90
N ILE A 109 -10.12 16.19 -16.57
CA ILE A 109 -9.87 17.56 -16.08
C ILE A 109 -10.47 17.79 -14.69
N ARG A 110 -11.72 17.34 -14.46
CA ARG A 110 -12.35 17.45 -13.13
C ARG A 110 -11.64 16.58 -12.09
N MET A 111 -11.21 15.37 -12.48
CA MET A 111 -10.48 14.46 -11.59
C MET A 111 -9.12 15.05 -11.20
N LEU A 112 -8.34 15.56 -12.15
CA LEU A 112 -7.03 16.16 -11.88
C LEU A 112 -7.15 17.41 -10.99
N ARG A 113 -8.16 18.26 -11.24
CA ARG A 113 -8.47 19.40 -10.38
C ARG A 113 -8.73 18.97 -8.94
N ARG A 114 -9.60 17.97 -8.74
CA ARG A 114 -9.91 17.46 -7.40
C ARG A 114 -8.70 16.81 -6.75
N PHE A 115 -7.90 16.07 -7.52
CA PHE A 115 -6.66 15.48 -7.04
C PHE A 115 -5.69 16.54 -6.52
N ALA A 116 -5.42 17.59 -7.31
CA ALA A 116 -4.56 18.70 -6.91
C ALA A 116 -5.06 19.42 -5.63
N GLN A 117 -6.38 19.62 -5.52
CA GLN A 117 -7.01 20.21 -4.33
C GLN A 117 -6.82 19.33 -3.09
N MET A 118 -7.10 18.03 -3.19
CA MET A 118 -6.94 17.08 -2.07
C MET A 118 -5.48 16.94 -1.64
N MET A 119 -4.55 17.01 -2.59
CA MET A 119 -3.11 17.00 -2.31
C MET A 119 -2.61 18.34 -1.76
N ARG A 120 -3.48 19.37 -1.65
CA ARG A 120 -3.13 20.74 -1.27
C ARG A 120 -1.93 21.26 -2.06
N TRP A 121 -2.00 21.09 -3.38
CA TRP A 121 -0.89 21.38 -4.28
C TRP A 121 -0.33 22.80 -4.06
N PRO A 122 0.98 23.00 -3.85
CA PRO A 122 1.53 24.31 -3.49
C PRO A 122 1.27 25.39 -4.53
N ASN A 123 1.33 25.03 -5.83
CA ASN A 123 1.10 25.95 -6.94
C ASN A 123 -0.30 25.80 -7.57
N LEU A 124 -1.32 25.51 -6.75
CA LEU A 124 -2.64 25.10 -7.24
C LEU A 124 -3.27 26.09 -8.22
N ALA A 125 -3.25 27.40 -7.92
CA ALA A 125 -3.90 28.41 -8.76
C ALA A 125 -3.30 28.45 -10.18
N ASP A 126 -1.98 28.64 -10.26
CA ASP A 126 -1.26 28.75 -11.53
C ASP A 126 -1.34 27.45 -12.34
N THR A 127 -1.26 26.29 -11.67
CA THR A 127 -1.42 24.98 -12.31
C THR A 127 -2.82 24.81 -12.93
N LEU A 128 -3.88 25.22 -12.19
CA LEU A 128 -5.24 25.14 -12.70
C LEU A 128 -5.52 26.13 -13.84
N ASP A 129 -4.88 27.30 -13.82
CA ASP A 129 -5.01 28.29 -14.89
C ASP A 129 -4.26 27.85 -16.15
N ASN A 130 -3.04 27.31 -16.02
CA ASN A 130 -2.32 26.71 -17.15
C ASN A 130 -3.10 25.53 -17.76
N MET A 131 -3.68 24.66 -16.93
CA MET A 131 -4.53 23.57 -17.42
C MET A 131 -5.76 24.08 -18.20
N LYS A 132 -6.42 25.17 -17.76
CA LYS A 132 -7.54 25.77 -18.49
C LYS A 132 -7.08 26.35 -19.83
N GLN A 133 -5.93 27.01 -19.85
CA GLN A 133 -5.35 27.56 -21.08
C GLN A 133 -5.07 26.44 -22.08
N LYS A 134 -4.36 25.39 -21.67
CA LYS A 134 -4.06 24.22 -22.52
C LYS A 134 -5.30 23.47 -23.00
N ASP A 135 -6.34 23.38 -22.17
CA ASP A 135 -7.62 22.80 -22.61
C ASP A 135 -8.27 23.64 -23.72
N SER A 136 -8.22 24.96 -23.60
CA SER A 136 -8.76 25.91 -24.58
C SER A 136 -7.99 25.90 -25.89
N GLU A 137 -6.67 25.68 -25.83
CA GLU A 137 -5.77 25.50 -26.97
C GLU A 137 -5.87 24.09 -27.60
N LEU A 138 -6.67 23.18 -27.01
CA LEU A 138 -6.73 21.75 -27.38
C LEU A 138 -5.36 21.04 -27.31
N ALA A 139 -4.42 21.55 -26.52
CA ALA A 139 -3.03 21.10 -26.48
C ALA A 139 -2.69 20.23 -25.25
N LEU A 140 -3.69 19.65 -24.58
CA LEU A 140 -3.46 18.86 -23.34
C LEU A 140 -2.74 17.52 -23.60
N ASP A 141 -2.91 16.94 -24.78
CA ASP A 141 -2.22 15.73 -25.24
C ASP A 141 -0.84 15.99 -25.85
N GLU A 142 -0.46 17.27 -26.01
CA GLU A 142 0.86 17.69 -26.49
C GLU A 142 1.83 18.00 -25.34
N VAL A 143 1.34 18.08 -24.10
CA VAL A 143 2.15 18.43 -22.92
C VAL A 143 3.23 17.37 -22.66
N SER A 144 2.84 16.11 -22.55
CA SER A 144 3.75 14.98 -22.33
C SER A 144 3.05 13.67 -22.71
N SER A 145 3.83 12.59 -22.85
CA SER A 145 3.25 11.26 -23.06
C SER A 145 2.32 10.84 -21.91
N ASP A 146 2.62 11.28 -20.68
CA ASP A 146 1.85 10.91 -19.49
C ASP A 146 0.53 11.66 -19.43
N ALA A 147 0.56 12.97 -19.71
CA ALA A 147 -0.63 13.81 -19.89
C ALA A 147 -1.53 13.26 -21.01
N PHE A 148 -0.93 12.86 -22.14
CA PHE A 148 -1.66 12.22 -23.22
C PHE A 148 -2.33 10.91 -22.75
N ALA A 149 -1.63 10.03 -22.05
CA ALA A 149 -2.23 8.78 -21.54
C ALA A 149 -3.40 9.05 -20.59
N PHE A 150 -3.23 10.01 -19.68
CA PHE A 150 -4.26 10.36 -18.70
C PHE A 150 -5.51 10.96 -19.36
N PHE A 151 -5.37 11.99 -20.20
CA PHE A 151 -6.50 12.69 -20.82
C PHE A 151 -7.20 11.87 -21.91
N SER A 152 -6.46 11.03 -22.65
CA SER A 152 -7.04 10.10 -23.64
C SER A 152 -7.80 8.94 -23.00
N GLY A 153 -7.45 8.57 -21.77
CA GLY A 153 -7.97 7.37 -21.11
C GLY A 153 -7.27 6.08 -21.55
N LEU A 154 -6.15 6.17 -22.27
CA LEU A 154 -5.28 5.04 -22.64
C LEU A 154 -4.42 4.59 -21.46
N VAL A 155 -5.09 4.29 -20.36
CA VAL A 155 -4.49 3.85 -19.10
C VAL A 155 -4.64 2.34 -18.99
N LEU A 156 -3.50 1.65 -19.03
CA LEU A 156 -3.43 0.21 -18.81
C LEU A 156 -3.64 -0.14 -17.33
N PRO A 157 -4.21 -1.32 -17.01
CA PRO A 157 -4.36 -1.75 -15.62
C PRO A 157 -3.00 -1.88 -14.93
N GLY A 158 -2.94 -1.69 -13.61
CA GLY A 158 -1.72 -1.84 -12.81
C GLY A 158 -1.21 -0.53 -12.21
N GLN A 159 0.10 -0.46 -11.98
CA GLN A 159 0.74 0.60 -11.18
C GLN A 159 1.03 1.90 -11.96
N THR A 160 0.71 1.96 -13.25
CA THR A 160 1.02 3.13 -14.09
C THR A 160 0.10 4.31 -13.79
N PHE A 161 -1.19 4.07 -13.52
CA PHE A 161 -2.17 5.14 -13.31
C PHE A 161 -1.78 6.17 -12.23
N PRO A 162 -1.34 5.77 -11.02
CA PRO A 162 -0.87 6.74 -10.02
C PRO A 162 0.21 7.66 -10.56
N PHE A 163 1.17 7.15 -11.31
CA PHE A 163 2.24 7.96 -11.88
C PHE A 163 1.75 8.85 -13.02
N LEU A 164 0.85 8.36 -13.87
CA LEU A 164 0.26 9.19 -14.92
C LEU A 164 -0.47 10.41 -14.36
N ILE A 165 -1.32 10.25 -13.33
CA ILE A 165 -2.04 11.39 -12.76
C ILE A 165 -1.10 12.38 -12.06
N MET A 166 -0.05 11.89 -11.37
CA MET A 166 0.92 12.76 -10.71
C MET A 166 1.84 13.47 -11.69
N ASN A 167 2.39 12.75 -12.68
CA ASN A 167 3.23 13.34 -13.72
C ASN A 167 2.44 14.34 -14.56
N THR A 168 1.18 14.04 -14.89
CA THR A 168 0.29 15.02 -15.56
C THR A 168 0.11 16.30 -14.71
N LEU A 169 0.02 16.17 -13.39
CA LEU A 169 -0.06 17.34 -12.50
C LEU A 169 1.24 18.15 -12.52
N LEU A 170 2.39 17.46 -12.45
CA LEU A 170 3.72 18.06 -12.50
C LEU A 170 3.96 18.78 -13.83
N ASP A 171 3.65 18.13 -14.96
CA ASP A 171 3.87 18.67 -16.30
C ASP A 171 2.96 19.87 -16.62
N LEU A 172 1.83 19.99 -15.92
CA LEU A 172 0.91 21.14 -16.03
C LEU A 172 1.24 22.28 -15.06
N ASP A 173 2.10 22.05 -14.07
CA ASP A 173 2.54 23.10 -13.17
C ASP A 173 3.60 23.96 -13.90
N PRO A 174 3.36 25.26 -14.12
CA PRO A 174 4.25 26.11 -14.92
C PRO A 174 5.60 26.42 -14.25
N ASP A 175 5.81 25.98 -13.01
CA ASP A 175 7.07 26.17 -12.30
C ASP A 175 8.17 25.22 -12.81
N SER A 176 9.27 25.80 -13.30
CA SER A 176 10.42 25.04 -13.81
C SER A 176 11.14 24.20 -12.76
N ALA A 177 10.89 24.43 -11.45
CA ALA A 177 11.43 23.54 -10.42
C ALA A 177 10.92 22.09 -10.55
N THR A 178 9.78 21.88 -11.21
CA THR A 178 9.19 20.56 -11.48
C THR A 178 10.04 19.71 -12.42
N ASP A 179 10.95 20.32 -13.22
CA ASP A 179 11.90 19.61 -14.07
C ASP A 179 12.81 18.67 -13.26
N ASN A 180 13.10 19.01 -11.99
CA ASN A 180 13.85 18.16 -11.07
C ASN A 180 13.09 16.87 -10.69
N LEU A 181 11.79 16.80 -11.00
CA LEU A 181 10.91 15.65 -10.75
C LEU A 181 10.61 14.85 -12.02
N ALA A 182 11.16 15.21 -13.18
CA ALA A 182 10.90 14.55 -14.47
C ALA A 182 11.27 13.05 -14.52
N LEU A 183 12.12 12.58 -13.59
CA LEU A 183 12.51 11.17 -13.48
C LEU A 183 11.54 10.33 -12.62
N LEU A 184 10.44 10.92 -12.16
CA LEU A 184 9.42 10.21 -11.38
C LEU A 184 8.73 9.14 -12.24
N SER A 185 8.87 7.87 -11.86
CA SER A 185 8.45 6.77 -12.72
C SER A 185 7.87 5.60 -11.95
N HIS A 186 6.83 4.98 -12.53
CA HIS A 186 6.22 3.74 -12.04
C HIS A 186 7.19 2.55 -12.05
N MET A 187 8.32 2.64 -12.74
CA MET A 187 9.39 1.64 -12.69
C MET A 187 10.05 1.55 -11.30
N HIS A 188 9.91 2.60 -10.49
CA HIS A 188 10.48 2.69 -9.16
C HIS A 188 9.38 3.08 -8.15
N PRO A 189 8.38 2.21 -7.93
CA PRO A 189 7.16 2.57 -7.21
C PRO A 189 7.38 2.78 -5.71
N HIS A 190 8.54 2.48 -5.14
CA HIS A 190 8.86 2.78 -3.74
C HIS A 190 9.55 4.15 -3.63
N CYS A 191 8.84 5.19 -4.03
CA CYS A 191 9.37 6.56 -4.08
C CYS A 191 8.39 7.60 -3.56
N GLY A 192 8.91 8.81 -3.41
CA GLY A 192 8.17 10.03 -3.20
C GLY A 192 9.03 11.23 -3.55
N PHE A 193 8.54 12.43 -3.27
CA PHE A 193 9.29 13.66 -3.52
C PHE A 193 8.89 14.76 -2.55
N GLN A 194 9.77 15.75 -2.41
CA GLN A 194 9.46 17.05 -1.81
C GLN A 194 9.22 18.07 -2.91
N TYR A 195 8.31 19.02 -2.69
CA TYR A 195 8.08 20.14 -3.61
C TYR A 195 8.02 21.46 -2.84
N LYS A 196 8.81 22.45 -3.30
CA LYS A 196 8.96 23.80 -2.72
C LYS A 196 9.22 23.84 -1.21
N ASN A 197 9.89 22.83 -0.64
CA ASN A 197 10.11 22.72 0.81
C ASN A 197 8.80 22.84 1.65
N SER A 198 7.66 22.52 1.05
CA SER A 198 6.34 22.70 1.66
C SER A 198 5.81 21.39 2.21
N TYR A 199 5.64 20.40 1.32
CA TYR A 199 5.13 19.07 1.68
C TYR A 199 5.91 17.98 0.95
N THR A 200 5.83 16.77 1.49
CA THR A 200 6.25 15.56 0.79
C THR A 200 5.05 14.77 0.26
N TYR A 201 5.25 14.06 -0.84
CA TYR A 201 4.25 13.22 -1.48
C TYR A 201 4.86 11.86 -1.75
N TRP A 202 4.19 10.81 -1.29
CA TRP A 202 4.70 9.45 -1.35
C TRP A 202 3.74 8.57 -2.13
N SER A 203 4.26 7.71 -2.98
CA SER A 203 3.47 6.63 -3.56
C SER A 203 2.88 5.75 -2.44
N ALA A 204 1.67 5.24 -2.63
CA ALA A 204 1.03 4.35 -1.66
C ALA A 204 1.75 3.01 -1.49
N THR A 205 2.63 2.67 -2.43
CA THR A 205 3.53 1.51 -2.42
C THR A 205 4.80 1.75 -1.62
N SER A 206 5.23 2.99 -1.41
CA SER A 206 6.38 3.31 -0.57
C SER A 206 6.07 3.07 0.90
N ILE A 207 7.00 2.46 1.63
CA ILE A 207 6.85 2.23 3.08
C ILE A 207 6.67 3.54 3.87
N VAL A 208 7.32 4.63 3.43
CA VAL A 208 7.12 5.96 4.02
C VAL A 208 5.67 6.39 3.86
N GLY A 209 5.10 6.22 2.67
CA GLY A 209 3.70 6.48 2.41
C GLY A 209 2.79 5.62 3.30
N LYS A 210 2.99 4.29 3.30
CA LYS A 210 2.20 3.35 4.11
C LYS A 210 2.19 3.72 5.60
N VAL A 211 3.32 4.17 6.14
CA VAL A 211 3.45 4.57 7.55
C VAL A 211 2.79 5.92 7.82
N LEU A 212 3.00 6.93 6.97
CA LEU A 212 2.47 8.29 7.18
C LEU A 212 1.00 8.47 6.77
N ALA A 213 0.42 7.52 6.03
CA ALA A 213 -0.96 7.55 5.55
C ALA A 213 -2.01 8.01 6.57
N PRO A 214 -1.98 7.57 7.85
CA PRO A 214 -2.97 7.98 8.84
C PRO A 214 -3.07 9.50 9.03
N THR A 215 -1.97 10.24 8.83
CA THR A 215 -1.93 11.72 8.98
C THR A 215 -2.10 12.47 7.66
N CYS A 216 -2.28 11.76 6.55
CA CYS A 216 -2.30 12.32 5.19
C CYS A 216 -3.57 11.91 4.43
N HIS A 217 -3.83 12.50 3.25
CA HIS A 217 -4.81 11.94 2.31
C HIS A 217 -4.18 10.81 1.50
N ALA A 218 -4.97 9.77 1.21
CA ALA A 218 -4.60 8.70 0.29
C ALA A 218 -5.53 8.74 -0.93
N VAL A 219 -5.06 9.26 -2.07
CA VAL A 219 -5.86 9.50 -3.26
C VAL A 219 -5.11 9.04 -4.50
N ALA A 220 -5.78 8.30 -5.38
CA ALA A 220 -5.23 7.86 -6.67
C ALA A 220 -3.85 7.17 -6.60
N GLY A 221 -3.57 6.44 -5.50
CA GLY A 221 -2.30 5.76 -5.29
C GLY A 221 -1.17 6.63 -4.75
N TRP A 222 -1.46 7.85 -4.31
CA TRP A 222 -0.54 8.77 -3.64
C TRP A 222 -1.00 9.11 -2.24
N ILE A 223 -0.01 9.41 -1.39
CA ILE A 223 -0.15 9.76 0.01
C ILE A 223 0.49 11.13 0.22
N GLY A 224 -0.32 12.07 0.68
CA GLY A 224 0.12 13.42 0.99
C GLY A 224 -1.07 14.35 1.23
N PRO A 225 -0.83 15.66 1.44
CA PRO A 225 0.48 16.23 1.73
C PRO A 225 1.02 15.73 3.07
N ALA A 226 2.25 15.22 3.08
CA ALA A 226 2.95 14.80 4.30
C ALA A 226 3.93 15.88 4.74
N ARG A 227 4.43 15.77 5.97
CA ARG A 227 5.37 16.74 6.55
C ARG A 227 6.62 16.90 5.67
N PRO A 228 7.18 18.11 5.54
CA PRO A 228 8.44 18.34 4.84
C PRO A 228 9.61 17.72 5.60
N THR A 229 10.73 17.56 4.91
CA THR A 229 12.00 17.12 5.49
C THR A 229 13.13 18.07 5.11
N LYS A 230 14.07 18.25 6.03
CA LYS A 230 15.28 19.05 5.79
C LYS A 230 16.38 18.26 5.07
N ASP A 231 16.17 16.96 4.89
CA ASP A 231 17.16 16.06 4.30
C ASP A 231 17.05 15.97 2.76
N LEU A 232 16.04 16.62 2.18
CA LEU A 232 15.86 16.76 0.73
C LEU A 232 16.00 18.23 0.32
N ASP A 233 16.47 18.43 -0.91
CA ASP A 233 16.40 19.74 -1.55
C ASP A 233 14.93 20.21 -1.66
N PRO A 234 14.68 21.51 -1.89
CA PRO A 234 13.31 22.04 -1.95
C PRO A 234 12.41 21.31 -2.93
N THR A 235 12.96 20.84 -4.05
CA THR A 235 12.26 20.00 -5.03
C THR A 235 13.15 18.83 -5.45
N GLN A 236 12.86 17.62 -4.96
CA GLN A 236 13.71 16.44 -5.18
C GLN A 236 12.94 15.13 -5.01
N ILE A 237 13.26 14.15 -5.86
CA ILE A 237 12.77 12.77 -5.76
C ILE A 237 13.60 11.98 -4.74
N ALA A 238 12.93 11.21 -3.89
CA ALA A 238 13.52 10.25 -2.98
C ALA A 238 13.02 8.83 -3.29
N ARG A 239 13.96 7.92 -3.59
CA ARG A 239 13.66 6.48 -3.66
C ARG A 239 13.98 5.83 -2.33
N ILE A 240 13.08 5.02 -1.82
CA ILE A 240 13.23 4.45 -0.48
C ILE A 240 13.79 3.03 -0.57
N ARG A 241 14.92 2.83 0.10
CA ARG A 241 15.47 1.49 0.33
C ARG A 241 14.68 0.82 1.44
N SER A 242 14.19 -0.38 1.15
CA SER A 242 13.51 -1.23 2.13
C SER A 242 13.78 -2.70 1.80
N ARG A 243 13.74 -3.53 2.84
CA ARG A 243 13.87 -4.98 2.74
C ARG A 243 12.48 -5.60 2.58
N LYS A 244 12.43 -6.82 2.03
CA LYS A 244 11.19 -7.59 1.99
C LYS A 244 10.74 -7.94 3.41
N PRO A 245 9.43 -7.98 3.70
CA PRO A 245 8.92 -8.35 5.01
C PRO A 245 9.36 -9.78 5.35
N ILE A 246 9.54 -10.01 6.66
CA ILE A 246 10.00 -11.30 7.19
C ILE A 246 8.86 -12.31 7.12
N GLN A 247 7.69 -11.90 7.60
CA GLN A 247 6.47 -12.71 7.57
C GLN A 247 5.90 -12.79 6.15
N ARG A 248 5.60 -14.02 5.70
CA ARG A 248 4.98 -14.27 4.39
C ARG A 248 3.94 -15.39 4.51
N MET A 249 2.81 -15.18 3.85
CA MET A 249 1.77 -16.18 3.67
C MET A 249 2.16 -17.16 2.55
N SER A 250 2.01 -18.46 2.81
CA SER A 250 2.18 -19.54 1.84
C SER A 250 0.83 -19.97 1.23
N PRO A 251 0.81 -20.69 0.11
CA PRO A 251 -0.43 -21.24 -0.44
C PRO A 251 -1.19 -22.15 0.53
N GLN A 252 -0.47 -22.92 1.35
CA GLN A 252 -1.05 -23.79 2.38
C GLN A 252 -1.76 -22.99 3.46
N ASP A 253 -1.22 -21.82 3.79
CA ASP A 253 -1.88 -20.91 4.73
C ASP A 253 -3.22 -20.42 4.17
N VAL A 254 -3.31 -20.16 2.87
CA VAL A 254 -4.58 -19.77 2.23
C VAL A 254 -5.60 -20.91 2.29
N GLU A 255 -5.18 -22.14 2.02
CA GLU A 255 -6.06 -23.32 2.05
C GLU A 255 -6.62 -23.61 3.45
N SER A 256 -5.79 -23.46 4.49
CA SER A 256 -6.19 -23.70 5.89
C SER A 256 -6.70 -22.45 6.62
N MET A 257 -6.92 -21.34 5.90
CA MET A 257 -7.36 -20.06 6.48
C MET A 257 -8.69 -20.16 7.23
N ALA A 258 -9.64 -20.93 6.71
CA ALA A 258 -10.95 -21.11 7.31
C ALA A 258 -10.85 -21.81 8.67
N GLU A 259 -10.01 -22.84 8.78
CA GLU A 259 -9.79 -23.60 10.00
C GLU A 259 -9.10 -22.74 11.08
N ARG A 260 -8.06 -21.97 10.69
CA ARG A 260 -7.33 -21.08 11.62
C ARG A 260 -8.15 -19.90 12.14
N SER A 261 -9.28 -19.60 11.50
CA SER A 261 -10.08 -18.41 11.83
C SER A 261 -11.51 -18.75 12.23
N ASP A 262 -11.82 -20.03 12.46
CA ASP A 262 -13.16 -20.48 12.85
C ASP A 262 -13.60 -19.78 14.16
N PRO A 263 -14.77 -19.12 14.18
CA PRO A 263 -15.27 -18.45 15.39
C PRO A 263 -15.46 -19.39 16.57
N LEU A 264 -15.75 -20.66 16.31
CA LEU A 264 -16.03 -21.67 17.33
C LEU A 264 -14.76 -22.40 17.77
N GLY A 265 -13.64 -22.20 17.07
CA GLY A 265 -12.44 -23.01 17.25
C GLY A 265 -12.52 -24.32 16.46
N PRO A 266 -11.67 -25.32 16.76
CA PRO A 266 -11.67 -26.61 16.09
C PRO A 266 -13.05 -27.28 16.10
N ALA A 267 -13.37 -28.05 15.05
CA ALA A 267 -14.63 -28.78 14.97
C ALA A 267 -14.82 -29.72 16.18
N ALA A 268 -15.95 -29.60 16.87
CA ALA A 268 -16.27 -30.36 18.08
C ALA A 268 -17.77 -30.68 18.14
N ASP A 269 -18.13 -31.74 18.87
CA ASP A 269 -19.54 -32.15 19.06
C ASP A 269 -20.33 -31.15 19.95
N SER A 270 -19.62 -30.39 20.77
CA SER A 270 -20.19 -29.36 21.65
C SER A 270 -19.23 -28.20 21.82
N TYR A 271 -19.76 -26.99 21.97
CA TYR A 271 -19.02 -25.75 22.17
C TYR A 271 -19.40 -25.15 23.53
N PRO A 272 -18.67 -25.46 24.61
CA PRO A 272 -18.92 -24.92 25.95
C PRO A 272 -18.83 -23.40 25.96
N VAL A 273 -19.82 -22.72 26.56
CA VAL A 273 -19.82 -21.25 26.63
C VAL A 273 -18.61 -20.70 27.41
N GLU A 274 -18.09 -21.47 28.37
CA GLU A 274 -16.90 -21.12 29.17
C GLU A 274 -15.61 -21.02 28.34
N ASP A 275 -15.56 -21.60 27.15
CA ASP A 275 -14.43 -21.53 26.22
C ASP A 275 -14.37 -20.20 25.46
N TYR A 276 -15.38 -19.34 25.61
CA TYR A 276 -15.53 -18.09 24.87
C TYR A 276 -15.53 -16.89 25.81
N GLN A 277 -14.53 -16.03 25.66
CA GLN A 277 -14.35 -14.86 26.50
C GLN A 277 -14.75 -13.58 25.76
N PRO A 278 -15.50 -12.66 26.40
CA PRO A 278 -15.71 -11.33 25.86
C PRO A 278 -14.40 -10.54 25.92
N VAL A 279 -13.89 -10.12 24.76
CA VAL A 279 -12.67 -9.30 24.66
C VAL A 279 -13.01 -7.85 24.33
N ARG A 280 -12.32 -6.93 24.99
CA ARG A 280 -12.47 -5.49 24.78
C ARG A 280 -11.11 -4.80 24.90
N PRO A 281 -10.91 -3.67 24.20
CA PRO A 281 -9.74 -2.84 24.43
C PRO A 281 -9.65 -2.46 25.92
N LYS A 282 -8.42 -2.38 26.43
CA LYS A 282 -8.14 -2.03 27.83
C LYS A 282 -8.45 -0.55 28.09
N GLY A 283 -8.14 0.33 27.14
CA GLY A 283 -8.46 1.77 27.23
C GLY A 283 -9.79 2.15 26.55
N GLY A 284 -10.53 3.06 27.16
CA GLY A 284 -11.67 3.76 26.52
C GLY A 284 -11.24 5.04 25.78
N PRO A 285 -12.17 5.74 25.10
CA PRO A 285 -11.88 7.04 24.47
C PRO A 285 -11.36 8.11 25.44
N GLU A 286 -11.74 8.02 26.72
CA GLU A 286 -11.26 8.91 27.79
C GLU A 286 -9.80 8.63 28.19
N ASP A 287 -9.28 7.44 27.88
CA ASP A 287 -7.91 7.01 28.16
C ASP A 287 -6.96 7.21 26.97
N ALA A 288 -7.42 7.94 25.93
CA ALA A 288 -6.68 8.13 24.69
C ALA A 288 -5.33 8.80 24.93
N ILE A 289 -4.28 8.27 24.29
CA ILE A 289 -2.92 8.79 24.41
C ILE A 289 -2.80 10.03 23.53
N ASP A 290 -2.43 11.15 24.14
CA ASP A 290 -2.18 12.41 23.42
C ASP A 290 -0.71 12.86 23.45
N THR A 291 0.20 12.04 23.99
CA THR A 291 1.60 12.44 24.17
C THR A 291 2.51 12.07 23.01
N VAL A 292 2.08 11.17 22.12
CA VAL A 292 2.84 10.77 20.94
C VAL A 292 2.73 11.83 19.85
N ARG A 293 3.87 12.29 19.34
CA ARG A 293 3.95 13.24 18.21
C ARG A 293 5.05 12.87 17.24
N ILE A 294 4.77 12.97 15.94
CA ILE A 294 5.80 12.88 14.90
C ILE A 294 6.63 14.17 14.94
N GLU A 295 7.93 14.04 15.23
CA GLU A 295 8.87 15.16 15.24
C GLU A 295 9.41 15.42 13.84
N LEU A 296 9.91 14.37 13.17
CA LEU A 296 10.67 14.51 11.93
C LEU A 296 10.62 13.24 11.09
N LEU A 297 10.52 13.41 9.77
CA LEU A 297 10.91 12.41 8.78
C LEU A 297 12.35 12.68 8.35
N SER A 298 13.24 11.73 8.63
CA SER A 298 14.64 11.79 8.22
C SER A 298 14.94 10.83 7.08
N LEU A 299 15.72 11.31 6.11
CA LEU A 299 16.13 10.55 4.93
C LEU A 299 17.66 10.58 4.84
N LYS A 300 18.29 9.47 5.18
CA LYS A 300 19.74 9.34 5.06
C LYS A 300 20.07 8.73 3.70
N PRO A 301 20.93 9.36 2.89
CA PRO A 301 21.32 8.75 1.63
C PRO A 301 21.96 7.37 1.85
N ALA A 302 21.49 6.40 1.08
CA ALA A 302 21.98 5.04 1.14
C ALA A 302 23.24 4.91 0.25
N ASP A 303 24.40 4.63 0.84
CA ASP A 303 25.58 4.28 0.06
C ASP A 303 25.46 2.83 -0.47
N GLY A 304 25.72 2.62 -1.76
CA GLY A 304 25.63 1.32 -2.42
C GLY A 304 26.57 1.19 -3.63
N PRO A 305 27.27 0.04 -3.80
CA PRO A 305 28.16 -0.20 -4.93
C PRO A 305 27.33 -0.49 -6.19
N GLY A 306 27.04 0.57 -6.96
CA GLY A 306 26.19 0.50 -8.15
C GLY A 306 25.62 1.85 -8.55
N ASP A 307 25.60 2.82 -7.63
CA ASP A 307 25.27 4.21 -7.92
C ASP A 307 26.49 4.91 -8.55
N ALA A 308 26.82 4.52 -9.79
CA ALA A 308 27.40 5.52 -10.67
C ALA A 308 26.40 6.68 -10.69
N PRO A 309 26.81 7.94 -10.42
CA PRO A 309 25.90 9.06 -10.53
C PRO A 309 25.36 9.07 -11.96
N THR A 310 24.12 8.60 -12.17
CA THR A 310 23.36 9.02 -13.34
C THR A 310 23.40 10.54 -13.30
N ALA A 311 23.73 11.15 -14.45
CA ALA A 311 24.37 12.46 -14.61
C ALA A 311 23.71 13.70 -13.95
N ALA A 312 22.77 13.54 -13.02
CA ALA A 312 22.11 14.64 -12.34
C ALA A 312 21.81 14.44 -10.84
N GLY A 313 22.12 13.32 -10.16
CA GLY A 313 21.82 13.20 -8.72
C GLY A 313 20.32 13.32 -8.31
N LEU A 314 19.42 13.42 -9.29
CA LEU A 314 17.98 13.73 -9.14
C LEU A 314 17.14 12.57 -8.60
N SER A 315 17.66 11.34 -8.61
CA SER A 315 16.96 10.14 -8.14
C SER A 315 17.90 9.29 -7.28
N ARG A 316 18.13 9.71 -6.04
CA ARG A 316 18.98 9.01 -5.07
C ARG A 316 18.17 8.05 -4.20
N LEU A 317 18.85 7.00 -3.72
CA LEU A 317 18.29 6.03 -2.78
C LEU A 317 18.50 6.51 -1.33
N PHE A 318 17.50 6.33 -0.47
CA PHE A 318 17.51 6.79 0.92
C PHE A 318 17.01 5.72 1.88
N ASP A 319 17.59 5.68 3.08
CA ASP A 319 17.03 5.01 4.24
C ASP A 319 16.15 6.00 5.01
N ALA A 320 14.89 5.62 5.23
CA ALA A 320 13.93 6.43 5.95
C ALA A 320 13.88 6.12 7.44
N THR A 321 13.76 7.16 8.27
CA THR A 321 13.52 7.05 9.72
C THR A 321 12.44 8.06 10.11
N VAL A 322 11.48 7.64 10.90
CA VAL A 322 10.49 8.54 11.52
C VAL A 322 10.83 8.67 12.99
N GLN A 323 10.98 9.91 13.46
CA GLN A 323 11.26 10.23 14.85
C GLN A 323 9.97 10.67 15.55
N PHE A 324 9.71 10.08 16.72
CA PHE A 324 8.54 10.37 17.54
C PHE A 324 8.96 10.94 18.89
N ALA A 325 8.28 11.97 19.37
CA ALA A 325 8.30 12.34 20.77
C ALA A 325 7.22 11.53 21.50
N ILE A 326 7.62 10.79 22.54
CA ILE A 326 6.72 10.06 23.44
C ILE A 326 7.07 10.52 24.85
N ASP A 327 6.13 11.19 25.53
CA ASP A 327 6.33 11.78 26.85
C ASP A 327 7.59 12.65 26.97
N GLY A 328 7.91 13.39 25.90
CA GLY A 328 9.08 14.27 25.83
C GLY A 328 10.40 13.57 25.50
N VAL A 329 10.40 12.26 25.25
CA VAL A 329 11.58 11.50 24.81
C VAL A 329 11.49 11.18 23.33
N SER A 330 12.57 11.45 22.58
CA SER A 330 12.65 11.16 21.15
C SER A 330 13.01 9.69 20.86
N TRP A 331 12.18 9.02 20.08
CA TRP A 331 12.33 7.63 19.65
C TRP A 331 12.44 7.54 18.12
N PRO A 332 13.62 7.20 17.56
CA PRO A 332 13.79 7.03 16.13
C PRO A 332 13.45 5.61 15.68
N LEU A 333 12.47 5.48 14.77
CA LEU A 333 12.09 4.20 14.15
C LEU A 333 12.51 4.18 12.68
N LYS A 334 13.46 3.29 12.35
CA LYS A 334 13.92 3.05 10.98
C LYS A 334 12.88 2.27 10.21
N LEU A 335 12.48 2.73 9.02
CA LEU A 335 11.52 2.04 8.15
C LEU A 335 12.24 0.99 7.29
N MET A 336 12.74 -0.07 7.93
CA MET A 336 13.68 -1.02 7.31
C MET A 336 12.99 -2.00 6.36
N TYR A 337 11.73 -2.34 6.60
CA TYR A 337 11.00 -3.39 5.89
C TYR A 337 9.74 -2.84 5.23
N ASP A 338 9.50 -3.27 3.99
CA ASP A 338 8.27 -2.97 3.25
C ASP A 338 7.13 -3.89 3.68
N VAL A 339 6.51 -3.57 4.81
CA VAL A 339 5.41 -4.34 5.39
C VAL A 339 4.05 -3.97 4.79
N SER A 340 3.03 -4.77 5.09
CA SER A 340 1.64 -4.54 4.66
C SER A 340 0.74 -4.21 5.85
N PHE A 341 -0.18 -3.28 5.65
CA PHE A 341 -1.24 -2.94 6.60
C PHE A 341 -2.58 -3.34 5.99
N VAL A 342 -3.18 -4.40 6.53
CA VAL A 342 -4.40 -5.02 6.00
C VAL A 342 -5.59 -4.46 6.76
N ALA A 343 -6.53 -3.80 6.07
CA ALA A 343 -7.72 -3.29 6.73
C ALA A 343 -8.63 -4.47 7.13
N ALA A 344 -9.06 -4.47 8.40
CA ALA A 344 -9.93 -5.53 8.92
C ALA A 344 -11.33 -5.46 8.31
N TRP A 345 -11.99 -6.61 8.19
CA TRP A 345 -13.34 -6.68 7.63
C TRP A 345 -14.39 -6.23 8.66
N PRO A 346 -15.39 -5.40 8.29
CA PRO A 346 -16.45 -5.00 9.21
C PRO A 346 -17.27 -6.20 9.70
N CYS A 347 -17.46 -6.32 11.01
CA CYS A 347 -18.28 -7.37 11.59
C CYS A 347 -19.71 -6.87 11.86
N SER A 348 -20.70 -7.74 11.71
CA SER A 348 -22.11 -7.45 12.02
C SER A 348 -22.41 -7.76 13.48
N ASP A 349 -23.16 -6.90 14.17
CA ASP A 349 -23.69 -7.15 15.52
C ASP A 349 -22.65 -7.52 16.60
N GLY A 350 -21.42 -6.99 16.46
CA GLY A 350 -20.39 -7.11 17.49
C GLY A 350 -20.72 -6.32 18.77
N PRO A 351 -19.93 -6.50 19.86
CA PRO A 351 -18.72 -7.30 19.93
C PRO A 351 -18.97 -8.81 20.06
N HIS A 352 -18.17 -9.60 19.35
CA HIS A 352 -18.20 -11.06 19.42
C HIS A 352 -17.31 -11.60 20.54
N PRO A 353 -17.63 -12.77 21.10
CA PRO A 353 -16.71 -13.44 22.01
C PRO A 353 -15.55 -14.08 21.22
N LEU A 354 -14.44 -14.33 21.91
CA LEU A 354 -13.23 -14.93 21.37
C LEU A 354 -13.00 -16.30 22.01
N PHE A 355 -12.77 -17.32 21.20
CA PHE A 355 -12.38 -18.65 21.68
C PHE A 355 -11.00 -18.59 22.36
N PHE A 356 -10.84 -19.28 23.50
CA PHE A 356 -9.66 -19.14 24.38
C PHE A 356 -8.32 -19.47 23.71
N ASP A 357 -8.31 -20.35 22.70
CA ASP A 357 -7.09 -20.76 21.99
C ASP A 357 -6.54 -19.66 21.07
N TYR A 358 -7.31 -18.58 20.82
CA TYR A 358 -6.78 -17.37 20.20
C TYR A 358 -6.01 -16.53 21.23
N VAL A 359 -4.76 -16.91 21.47
CA VAL A 359 -3.85 -16.23 22.39
C VAL A 359 -3.47 -14.83 21.88
N TYR A 360 -3.55 -13.83 22.75
CA TYR A 360 -3.17 -12.46 22.43
C TYR A 360 -2.62 -11.70 23.65
N THR A 361 -1.82 -10.66 23.40
CA THR A 361 -1.47 -9.61 24.38
C THR A 361 -1.98 -8.27 23.89
N SER A 362 -2.69 -7.52 24.73
CA SER A 362 -3.04 -6.12 24.42
C SER A 362 -2.12 -5.12 25.15
N ILE A 363 -1.62 -4.14 24.41
CA ILE A 363 -0.81 -3.02 24.91
C ILE A 363 -1.35 -1.68 24.41
N ARG A 364 -1.02 -0.62 25.14
CA ARG A 364 -1.18 0.75 24.67
C ARG A 364 -0.01 1.13 23.75
N VAL A 365 -0.28 2.02 22.79
CA VAL A 365 0.70 2.39 21.76
C VAL A 365 1.95 3.11 22.28
N ASP A 366 1.86 3.86 23.38
CA ASP A 366 3.00 4.53 24.03
C ASP A 366 4.06 3.53 24.51
N SER A 367 3.62 2.31 24.85
CA SER A 367 4.46 1.24 25.37
C SER A 367 5.10 0.39 24.26
N ILE A 368 4.71 0.57 22.99
CA ILE A 368 5.13 -0.30 21.88
C ILE A 368 6.64 -0.27 21.63
N VAL A 369 7.29 0.87 21.88
CA VAL A 369 8.75 1.02 21.72
C VAL A 369 9.55 0.16 22.70
N GLY A 370 8.92 -0.28 23.80
CA GLY A 370 9.49 -1.22 24.76
C GLY A 370 9.43 -2.68 24.29
N VAL A 371 8.55 -3.00 23.34
CA VAL A 371 8.43 -4.34 22.77
C VAL A 371 9.55 -4.56 21.75
N ARG A 372 10.37 -5.59 21.99
CA ARG A 372 11.51 -5.99 21.15
C ARG A 372 11.34 -7.44 20.75
N ASP A 373 11.79 -7.77 19.53
CA ASP A 373 11.81 -9.14 18.99
C ASP A 373 10.49 -9.91 19.12
N TRP A 374 9.35 -9.23 18.85
CA TRP A 374 8.04 -9.87 18.92
C TRP A 374 7.95 -11.03 17.92
N GLY A 375 7.62 -12.23 18.42
CA GLY A 375 7.53 -13.47 17.65
C GLY A 375 8.89 -14.10 17.31
N GLY A 376 9.95 -13.82 18.09
CA GLY A 376 11.23 -14.55 18.04
C GLY A 376 11.99 -14.45 16.72
N LEU A 377 11.64 -13.49 15.85
CA LEU A 377 12.09 -13.42 14.46
C LEU A 377 13.61 -13.20 14.31
N TYR A 378 14.29 -12.72 15.36
CA TYR A 378 15.72 -12.39 15.32
C TYR A 378 16.60 -13.26 16.26
N GLY A 379 16.02 -14.18 17.05
CA GLY A 379 16.72 -14.90 18.13
C GLY A 379 16.76 -16.43 18.09
N GLY A 380 15.94 -17.12 17.28
CA GLY A 380 15.81 -18.60 17.31
C GLY A 380 15.63 -19.28 15.95
N PRO A 381 15.53 -20.63 15.88
CA PRO A 381 15.26 -21.34 14.62
C PRO A 381 13.96 -20.81 14.01
N GLN A 382 13.99 -20.51 12.71
CA GLN A 382 12.90 -19.88 11.95
C GLN A 382 11.54 -20.56 12.24
N LEU A 383 10.65 -19.88 12.96
CA LEU A 383 9.30 -20.38 13.24
C LEU A 383 8.23 -19.61 12.48
N HIS A 384 7.18 -20.37 12.15
CA HIS A 384 6.13 -20.06 11.19
C HIS A 384 5.02 -19.22 11.81
N SER A 385 4.18 -18.63 10.95
CA SER A 385 2.83 -18.11 11.20
C SER A 385 2.16 -18.54 12.51
N VAL A 386 1.42 -17.61 13.12
CA VAL A 386 0.37 -17.89 14.11
C VAL A 386 -0.51 -19.06 13.65
N ARG A 387 -0.67 -20.08 14.49
CA ARG A 387 -1.57 -21.22 14.28
C ARG A 387 -2.48 -21.34 15.49
N SER A 388 -3.69 -21.82 15.27
CA SER A 388 -4.55 -22.35 16.32
C SER A 388 -4.21 -23.83 16.46
N SER A 389 -4.24 -24.36 17.68
CA SER A 389 -3.82 -25.74 17.95
C SER A 389 -4.64 -26.76 17.13
N PRO A 390 -4.06 -27.89 16.67
CA PRO A 390 -4.84 -28.99 16.11
C PRO A 390 -5.80 -29.57 17.16
N GLY A 391 -7.00 -29.97 16.73
CA GLY A 391 -8.12 -30.38 17.59
C GLY A 391 -7.87 -31.52 18.60
N PRO A 392 -8.86 -31.76 19.49
CA PRO A 392 -8.69 -32.47 20.75
C PRO A 392 -8.54 -33.99 20.57
N GLY A 393 -7.30 -34.44 20.41
CA GLY A 393 -6.90 -35.85 20.47
C GLY A 393 -5.80 -36.17 21.48
N MET A 394 -5.12 -35.16 22.06
CA MET A 394 -3.94 -35.35 22.91
C MET A 394 -4.04 -34.78 24.34
N MET A 395 -5.08 -34.04 24.70
CA MET A 395 -5.28 -33.51 26.05
C MET A 395 -6.19 -34.39 26.92
N ARG A 396 -5.87 -35.68 27.05
CA ARG A 396 -6.40 -36.54 28.13
C ARG A 396 -5.27 -36.83 29.13
N GLY A 397 -4.94 -35.82 29.93
CA GLY A 397 -3.95 -35.90 31.02
C GLY A 397 -4.14 -34.77 32.03
N PRO A 398 -3.57 -34.86 33.25
CA PRO A 398 -3.96 -34.07 34.42
C PRO A 398 -3.41 -32.63 34.42
N TYR A 399 -3.51 -31.92 33.28
CA TYR A 399 -3.05 -30.53 33.13
C TYR A 399 -4.12 -29.48 33.46
N ARG A 400 -5.30 -29.91 33.93
CA ARG A 400 -6.44 -29.04 34.24
C ARG A 400 -6.22 -28.17 35.49
N ASP A 401 -5.27 -28.52 36.36
CA ASP A 401 -5.10 -27.90 37.68
C ASP A 401 -4.02 -26.81 37.77
N MET A 402 -3.29 -26.49 36.68
CA MET A 402 -2.20 -25.48 36.74
C MET A 402 -2.60 -24.05 36.40
N PHE A 403 -3.75 -23.81 35.75
CA PHE A 403 -4.14 -22.48 35.26
C PHE A 403 -4.99 -21.65 36.22
N SER A 404 -5.26 -22.14 37.44
CA SER A 404 -6.15 -21.46 38.38
C SER A 404 -5.44 -20.60 39.46
N GLN A 405 -4.10 -20.49 39.47
CA GLN A 405 -3.38 -19.82 40.58
C GLN A 405 -2.55 -18.58 40.24
N SER A 406 -2.54 -18.07 39.02
CA SER A 406 -1.67 -16.94 38.65
C SER A 406 -2.35 -15.57 38.61
N PHE A 407 -3.27 -15.29 39.54
CA PHE A 407 -3.82 -13.95 39.74
C PHE A 407 -3.75 -13.52 41.20
N ASN A 408 -2.59 -13.01 41.62
CA ASN A 408 -2.48 -11.99 42.67
C ASN A 408 -1.03 -11.53 42.81
N HIS A 409 -0.69 -10.35 42.29
CA HIS A 409 0.48 -9.60 42.75
C HIS A 409 0.03 -8.20 43.17
N ASN A 410 -0.17 -8.05 44.48
CA ASN A 410 -0.13 -6.75 45.15
C ASN A 410 1.35 -6.40 45.42
N HIS A 411 1.74 -5.18 45.08
CA HIS A 411 3.06 -4.62 45.36
C HIS A 411 3.27 -4.37 46.87
N ALA A 412 4.44 -4.75 47.39
CA ALA A 412 5.20 -3.98 48.38
C ALA A 412 6.70 -4.40 48.38
N PRO A 413 7.64 -3.50 48.71
CA PRO A 413 9.06 -3.62 48.36
C PRO A 413 9.94 -4.09 49.53
N LEU A 414 11.09 -4.72 49.25
CA LEU A 414 12.34 -4.57 50.05
C LEU A 414 13.52 -5.42 49.52
N ASN A 415 14.64 -4.73 49.33
CA ASN A 415 16.04 -5.12 49.51
C ASN A 415 16.57 -6.47 48.97
N GLY A 416 17.30 -6.33 47.85
CA GLY A 416 18.62 -6.87 47.53
C GLY A 416 19.15 -8.12 48.23
N PHE A 417 19.47 -9.14 47.43
CA PHE A 417 20.74 -9.87 47.46
C PHE A 417 20.95 -10.51 46.08
N MET A 418 22.20 -10.49 45.59
CA MET A 418 22.63 -11.18 44.38
C MET A 418 22.39 -12.69 44.51
N GLN A 419 21.69 -13.29 43.55
CA GLN A 419 21.91 -14.70 43.22
C GLN A 419 21.68 -14.95 41.73
N THR A 420 22.71 -15.56 41.16
CA THR A 420 22.88 -16.00 39.78
C THR A 420 21.97 -17.17 39.43
N GLY A 421 21.39 -17.12 38.23
CA GLY A 421 21.06 -18.32 37.44
C GLY A 421 19.75 -19.01 37.81
N ALA A 422 18.66 -18.52 37.22
CA ALA A 422 17.58 -19.37 36.73
C ALA A 422 17.16 -18.75 35.39
N LEU A 423 17.45 -19.44 34.30
CA LEU A 423 16.81 -19.18 33.02
C LEU A 423 15.33 -19.50 33.27
N GLU A 424 14.49 -18.47 33.27
CA GLU A 424 13.06 -18.65 33.12
C GLU A 424 12.87 -19.41 31.80
N GLU A 425 12.25 -20.59 31.87
CA GLU A 425 11.84 -21.33 30.70
C GLU A 425 10.84 -20.43 29.96
N GLU A 426 11.31 -19.73 28.91
CA GLU A 426 10.44 -18.99 27.99
C GLU A 426 9.41 -20.00 27.44
N ASP A 427 8.13 -19.74 27.70
CA ASP A 427 7.03 -20.60 27.26
C ASP A 427 7.18 -20.89 25.74
N GLU A 428 7.33 -22.17 25.37
CA GLU A 428 7.42 -22.67 23.97
C GLU A 428 6.21 -22.29 23.08
N ASN A 429 5.26 -21.48 23.59
CA ASN A 429 4.00 -21.07 22.96
C ASN A 429 3.94 -19.57 22.58
N ASP A 430 4.97 -18.76 22.85
CA ASP A 430 4.93 -17.31 22.55
C ASP A 430 4.99 -17.00 21.03
N ASP A 431 5.33 -17.99 20.20
CA ASP A 431 5.42 -17.87 18.73
C ASP A 431 4.05 -17.78 18.03
N GLU A 432 2.97 -18.17 18.71
CA GLU A 432 1.61 -18.18 18.16
C GLU A 432 0.72 -17.06 18.73
N LYS A 433 1.33 -16.00 19.25
CA LYS A 433 0.60 -14.92 19.95
C LYS A 433 0.38 -13.68 19.09
N VAL A 434 -0.82 -13.11 19.17
CA VAL A 434 -1.14 -11.82 18.52
C VAL A 434 -0.89 -10.65 19.47
N LEU A 435 -0.08 -9.68 19.04
CA LEU A 435 0.05 -8.38 19.69
C LEU A 435 -1.06 -7.45 19.23
N VAL A 436 -1.92 -7.05 20.15
CA VAL A 436 -2.93 -6.02 19.91
C VAL A 436 -2.40 -4.69 20.43
N VAL A 437 -2.25 -3.73 19.53
CA VAL A 437 -1.80 -2.36 19.81
C VAL A 437 -3.01 -1.43 19.79
N GLU A 438 -3.34 -0.87 20.94
CA GLU A 438 -4.40 0.13 21.10
C GLU A 438 -3.87 1.52 20.71
N ALA A 439 -4.10 1.90 19.45
CA ALA A 439 -3.66 3.16 18.85
C ALA A 439 -4.80 4.20 18.76
N PHE A 440 -5.59 4.34 19.83
CA PHE A 440 -6.66 5.34 19.94
C PHE A 440 -6.12 6.74 20.22
N GLY A 441 -6.91 7.78 19.96
CA GLY A 441 -6.50 9.17 20.18
C GLY A 441 -5.96 9.81 18.91
N VAL A 442 -4.82 10.51 18.99
CA VAL A 442 -4.27 11.22 17.82
C VAL A 442 -3.81 10.26 16.71
N ARG A 443 -3.88 10.70 15.46
CA ARG A 443 -3.42 9.92 14.29
C ARG A 443 -1.96 9.50 14.34
N ASP A 444 -1.14 10.27 15.04
CA ASP A 444 0.28 9.97 15.25
C ASP A 444 0.49 8.63 15.97
N ASN A 445 -0.50 8.17 16.76
CA ASN A 445 -0.49 6.85 17.40
C ASN A 445 -0.50 5.72 16.37
N GLU A 446 -1.38 5.79 15.37
CA GLU A 446 -1.39 4.80 14.30
C GLU A 446 -0.09 4.84 13.49
N VAL A 447 0.45 6.03 13.22
CA VAL A 447 1.74 6.19 12.53
C VAL A 447 2.88 5.55 13.34
N LEU A 448 2.89 5.70 14.66
CA LEU A 448 3.87 5.07 15.56
C LEU A 448 3.78 3.54 15.47
N ALA A 449 2.58 2.97 15.57
CA ALA A 449 2.37 1.53 15.44
C ALA A 449 2.82 1.00 14.08
N ARG A 450 2.48 1.70 12.99
CA ARG A 450 2.92 1.36 11.63
C ARG A 450 4.44 1.47 11.45
N ALA A 451 5.07 2.50 12.02
CA ALA A 451 6.52 2.68 11.96
C ALA A 451 7.26 1.57 12.72
N TRP A 452 6.75 1.16 13.89
CA TRP A 452 7.29 0.05 14.66
C TRP A 452 7.18 -1.27 13.89
N CYS A 453 6.05 -1.53 13.25
CA CYS A 453 5.85 -2.69 12.37
C CYS A 453 6.90 -2.73 11.24
N SER A 454 7.13 -1.60 10.57
CA SER A 454 8.16 -1.47 9.52
C SER A 454 9.59 -1.61 10.06
N HIS A 455 9.84 -1.21 11.31
CA HIS A 455 11.13 -1.38 11.96
C HIS A 455 11.46 -2.86 12.16
N TRP A 456 10.51 -3.65 12.63
CA TRP A 456 10.73 -5.06 12.94
C TRP A 456 10.40 -6.01 11.79
N GLY A 457 9.77 -5.54 10.71
CA GLY A 457 9.41 -6.37 9.55
C GLY A 457 8.11 -7.15 9.70
N LEU A 458 7.22 -6.66 10.55
CA LEU A 458 5.92 -7.24 10.88
C LEU A 458 4.82 -6.57 10.05
N SER A 459 4.00 -7.35 9.37
CA SER A 459 2.75 -6.83 8.77
C SER A 459 1.63 -6.87 9.80
N ALA A 460 0.64 -6.00 9.66
CA ALA A 460 -0.42 -5.87 10.68
C ALA A 460 -1.81 -5.78 10.07
N VAL A 461 -2.79 -6.34 10.80
CA VAL A 461 -4.20 -6.05 10.59
C VAL A 461 -4.52 -4.71 11.25
N VAL A 462 -5.22 -3.81 10.57
CA VAL A 462 -5.65 -2.51 11.11
C VAL A 462 -7.17 -2.53 11.21
N ALA A 463 -7.70 -2.45 12.43
CA ALA A 463 -9.13 -2.55 12.69
C ALA A 463 -9.68 -1.25 13.29
N ASP A 464 -10.65 -0.66 12.59
CA ASP A 464 -11.48 0.41 13.14
C ASP A 464 -12.51 -0.20 14.09
N VAL A 465 -12.37 0.05 15.39
CA VAL A 465 -13.21 -0.56 16.43
C VAL A 465 -14.69 -0.20 16.33
N ARG A 466 -15.03 0.84 15.55
CA ARG A 466 -16.43 1.20 15.24
C ARG A 466 -17.08 0.26 14.22
N ARG A 467 -16.26 -0.49 13.47
CA ARG A 467 -16.69 -1.37 12.37
C ARG A 467 -16.32 -2.82 12.59
N THR A 468 -15.19 -3.08 13.25
CA THR A 468 -14.67 -4.43 13.50
C THR A 468 -14.31 -4.57 14.96
N CYS A 469 -14.97 -5.50 15.66
CA CYS A 469 -14.65 -5.76 17.06
C CYS A 469 -13.27 -6.42 17.22
N MET A 470 -12.67 -6.25 18.41
CA MET A 470 -11.34 -6.79 18.73
C MET A 470 -11.23 -8.30 18.50
N ALA A 471 -12.26 -9.08 18.82
CA ALA A 471 -12.27 -10.53 18.58
C ALA A 471 -12.12 -10.89 17.09
N CYS A 472 -12.87 -10.21 16.22
CA CYS A 472 -12.78 -10.42 14.78
C CYS A 472 -11.42 -9.99 14.23
N ALA A 473 -10.87 -8.87 14.71
CA ALA A 473 -9.54 -8.42 14.29
C ALA A 473 -8.43 -9.41 14.67
N ILE A 474 -8.48 -9.99 15.87
CA ILE A 474 -7.56 -11.05 16.29
C ILE A 474 -7.70 -12.27 15.39
N ARG A 475 -8.93 -12.77 15.18
CA ARG A 475 -9.18 -13.91 14.29
C ARG A 475 -8.71 -13.68 12.86
N GLU A 476 -8.89 -12.48 12.33
CA GLU A 476 -8.37 -12.10 11.01
C GLU A 476 -6.84 -12.09 10.97
N ALA A 477 -6.16 -11.74 12.06
CA ALA A 477 -4.71 -11.85 12.15
C ALA A 477 -4.26 -13.32 12.06
N TYR A 478 -4.92 -14.23 12.80
CA TYR A 478 -4.69 -15.69 12.66
C TYR A 478 -4.99 -16.21 11.24
N ALA A 479 -6.10 -15.75 10.64
CA ALA A 479 -6.45 -16.06 9.26
C ALA A 479 -5.34 -15.64 8.29
N ALA A 480 -4.87 -14.40 8.46
CA ALA A 480 -3.87 -13.77 7.63
C ALA A 480 -2.43 -14.16 7.97
N THR A 481 -2.21 -15.05 8.94
CA THR A 481 -0.88 -15.46 9.41
C THR A 481 -0.05 -14.30 9.95
N LEU A 482 -0.71 -13.27 10.51
CA LEU A 482 -0.12 -12.05 11.05
C LEU A 482 -0.13 -12.06 12.58
N THR A 483 0.92 -11.53 13.19
CA THR A 483 1.11 -11.50 14.65
C THR A 483 0.78 -10.15 15.27
N VAL A 484 0.34 -9.17 14.49
CA VAL A 484 0.07 -7.80 14.96
C VAL A 484 -1.30 -7.32 14.50
N VAL A 485 -2.06 -6.76 15.44
CA VAL A 485 -3.32 -6.05 15.22
C VAL A 485 -3.15 -4.63 15.74
N ILE A 486 -3.45 -3.63 14.92
CA ILE A 486 -3.52 -2.21 15.32
C ILE A 486 -4.99 -1.85 15.41
N LEU A 487 -5.46 -1.58 16.63
CA LEU A 487 -6.80 -1.06 16.87
C LEU A 487 -6.76 0.46 16.76
N VAL A 488 -7.65 0.99 15.93
CA VAL A 488 -7.84 2.43 15.75
C VAL A 488 -9.30 2.79 15.97
N GLU A 489 -9.56 4.05 16.24
CA GLU A 489 -10.91 4.60 16.24
C GLU A 489 -11.07 5.48 15.01
N GLY A 490 -12.01 5.16 14.13
CA GLY A 490 -12.22 5.89 12.88
C GLY A 490 -12.38 7.39 13.10
N GLN A 491 -11.40 8.18 12.64
CA GLN A 491 -11.48 9.65 12.66
C GLN A 491 -11.78 10.16 11.26
N GLU A 492 -12.87 10.91 11.13
CA GLU A 492 -13.17 11.63 9.89
C GLU A 492 -12.01 12.56 9.53
N TYR A 493 -11.55 12.53 8.28
CA TYR A 493 -10.58 13.52 7.80
C TYR A 493 -11.21 14.90 7.92
N PRO A 494 -10.59 15.84 8.67
CA PRO A 494 -11.12 17.19 8.76
C PRO A 494 -11.11 17.80 7.36
N ASN A 495 -12.31 18.00 6.84
CA ASN A 495 -12.71 18.79 5.67
C ASN A 495 -12.51 18.13 4.29
N ASN A 496 -13.65 17.65 3.77
CA ASN A 496 -14.04 17.71 2.35
C ASN A 496 -14.87 18.99 2.09
N GLU A 497 -14.46 20.15 2.62
CA GLU A 497 -14.99 21.46 2.19
C GLU A 497 -14.08 22.06 1.12
#